data_AF-A0A6M1U5L6-F1
#
_entry.id   AF-A0A6M1U5L6-F1
#
_cell.length_a   1.000
_cell.length_b   1.000
_cell.length_c   1.000
_cell.angle_alpha   90.00
_cell.angle_beta   90.00
_cell.angle_gamma   90.00
#
_symmetry.space_group_name_H-M   'P 1'
#
loop_
_entity.id
_entity.type
_entity.pdbx_description
1 polymer ?
#
loop_
_entity_poly.entity_id
_entity_poly.type
_entity_poly.pdbx_seq_one_letter_code
_entity_poly.pdbx_strand_id
1 'polypeptide(L)'
;MRSRFSPLQEVNLIAKLADLQEIACQNTVVLHAIMELLIQKGVMSKDELLSRARAIDADINHRMELVEYDRDPQTGLNDHGVPL
;
A
#
# COMPACT_ATOMS: atom_id res chain seq x y z
N MET A 1 -28.76 -3.66 0.73
CA MET A 1 -28.94 -2.24 0.36
C MET A 1 -27.96 -1.89 -0.76
N ARG A 2 -28.44 -1.55 -1.97
CA ARG A 2 -27.57 -1.01 -3.04
C ARG A 2 -27.58 0.51 -2.89
N SER A 3 -26.51 1.08 -2.34
CA SER A 3 -26.28 2.53 -2.41
C SER A 3 -26.09 2.88 -3.88
N ARG A 4 -27.08 3.55 -4.49
CA ARG A 4 -26.91 4.14 -5.82
C ARG A 4 -26.05 5.38 -5.61
N PHE A 5 -24.75 5.27 -5.87
CA PHE A 5 -23.92 6.46 -6.01
C PHE A 5 -24.58 7.37 -7.04
N SER A 6 -24.80 8.64 -6.69
CA SER A 6 -25.25 9.59 -7.70
C SER A 6 -24.10 9.78 -8.70
N PRO A 7 -24.39 10.03 -9.99
CA PRO A 7 -23.34 10.27 -10.99
C PRO A 7 -22.33 11.35 -10.55
N LEU A 8 -22.78 12.37 -9.81
CA LEU A 8 -21.90 13.39 -9.24
C LEU A 8 -20.98 12.87 -8.12
N GLN A 9 -21.44 11.92 -7.30
CA GLN A 9 -20.60 11.30 -6.27
C GLN A 9 -19.51 10.42 -6.90
N GLU A 10 -19.83 9.72 -7.98
CA GLU A 10 -18.87 8.90 -8.73
C GLU A 10 -17.80 9.76 -9.40
N VAL A 11 -18.20 10.86 -10.06
CA VAL A 11 -17.26 11.82 -10.65
C VAL A 11 -16.36 12.45 -9.58
N ASN A 12 -16.90 12.82 -8.42
CA ASN A 12 -16.12 13.38 -7.32
C ASN A 12 -15.12 12.37 -6.74
N LEU A 13 -15.47 11.09 -6.67
CA LEU A 13 -14.55 10.03 -6.25
C LEU A 13 -13.40 9.88 -7.26
N ILE A 14 -13.72 9.81 -8.55
CA ILE A 14 -12.73 9.70 -9.62
C ILE A 14 -11.77 10.89 -9.61
N ALA A 15 -12.28 12.11 -9.44
CA ALA A 15 -11.45 13.32 -9.34
C ALA A 15 -10.46 13.23 -8.16
N LYS A 16 -10.92 12.84 -6.97
CA LYS A 16 -10.05 12.66 -5.80
C LYS A 16 -8.99 11.58 -6.01
N LEU A 17 -9.32 10.50 -6.71
CA LEU A 17 -8.36 9.44 -7.05
C LEU A 17 -7.29 9.96 -8.02
N ALA A 18 -7.69 10.77 -9.00
CA ALA A 18 -6.76 11.41 -9.92
C ALA A 18 -5.81 12.38 -9.19
N ASP A 19 -6.35 13.23 -8.30
CA ASP A 19 -5.54 14.14 -7.48
C ASP A 19 -4.53 13.37 -6.61
N LEU A 20 -4.96 12.26 -5.99
CA LEU A 20 -4.08 11.40 -5.20
C LEU A 20 -2.97 10.77 -6.05
N GLN A 21 -3.28 10.35 -7.28
CA GLN A 21 -2.30 9.80 -8.21
C GLN A 21 -1.27 10.86 -8.63
N GLU A 22 -1.72 12.09 -8.89
CA GLU A 22 -0.84 13.21 -9.23
C GLU A 22 0.10 13.55 -8.06
N ILE A 23 -0.43 13.67 -6.85
CA ILE A 23 0.37 13.93 -5.65
C ILE A 23 1.40 12.81 -5.41
N ALA A 24 0.99 11.55 -5.56
CA ALA A 24 1.91 10.42 -5.45
C ALA A 24 3.05 10.52 -6.47
N CYS A 25 2.75 10.85 -7.73
CA CYS A 25 3.75 11.05 -8.77
C CYS A 25 4.74 12.17 -8.43
N GLN A 26 4.24 13.34 -8.03
CA GLN A 26 5.07 14.48 -7.62
C GLN A 26 5.99 14.11 -6.45
N ASN A 27 5.45 13.43 -5.43
CA ASN A 27 6.23 12.97 -4.28
C ASN A 27 7.34 12.01 -4.70
N THR A 28 7.06 11.05 -5.60
CA THR A 28 8.08 10.11 -6.10
C THR A 28 9.22 10.84 -6.82
N VAL A 29 8.92 11.86 -7.64
CA VAL A 29 9.95 12.66 -8.32
C VAL A 29 10.84 13.41 -7.32
N VAL A 30 10.23 14.06 -6.33
CA VAL A 30 10.97 14.79 -5.28
C VAL A 30 11.85 13.84 -4.47
N LEU A 31 11.32 12.69 -4.06
CA LEU A 31 12.08 11.66 -3.33
C LEU A 31 13.25 11.15 -4.18
N HIS A 32 13.04 10.90 -5.48
CA HIS A 32 14.11 10.51 -6.38
C HIS A 32 15.21 11.58 -6.44
N ALA A 33 14.84 12.86 -6.58
CA ALA A 33 15.81 13.94 -6.62
C ALA A 33 16.63 14.02 -5.31
N ILE A 34 15.98 13.85 -4.16
CA ILE A 34 16.66 13.82 -2.85
C ILE A 34 17.62 12.61 -2.77
N MET A 35 17.18 11.41 -3.14
CA MET A 35 18.03 10.21 -3.11
C MET A 35 19.26 10.37 -3.99
N GLU A 36 19.09 10.91 -5.20
CA GLU A 36 20.17 11.17 -6.13
C GLU A 36 21.20 12.16 -5.53
N LEU A 37 20.73 13.25 -4.91
CA LEU A 37 21.61 14.21 -4.24
C LEU A 37 22.38 13.61 -3.05
N LEU A 38 21.74 12.74 -2.26
CA LEU A 38 22.38 12.07 -1.13
C LEU A 38 23.44 11.07 -1.58
N ILE A 39 23.20 10.34 -2.66
CA ILE A 39 24.18 9.44 -3.27
C ILE A 39 25.37 10.23 -3.82
N GLN A 40 25.11 11.30 -4.59
CA GLN A 40 26.17 12.13 -5.18
C GLN A 40 27.05 12.79 -4.11
N LYS A 41 26.47 13.13 -2.95
CA LYS A 41 27.21 13.68 -1.80
C LYS A 41 27.92 12.61 -0.96
N GLY A 42 27.77 11.32 -1.29
CA GLY A 42 28.35 10.21 -0.55
C GLY A 42 27.73 9.96 0.83
N VAL A 43 26.53 10.50 1.08
CA VAL A 43 25.82 10.32 2.36
C VAL A 43 25.29 8.90 2.51
N MET A 44 24.91 8.26 1.40
CA MET A 44 24.54 6.85 1.32
C MET A 44 25.01 6.26 -0.01
N SER A 45 25.19 4.95 -0.08
CA SER A 45 25.45 4.25 -1.34
C SER A 45 24.16 3.79 -2.01
N LYS A 46 24.22 3.54 -3.32
CA LYS A 46 23.10 2.95 -4.06
C LYS A 46 22.74 1.55 -3.53
N ASP A 47 23.74 0.77 -3.13
CA ASP A 47 23.54 -0.58 -2.57
C ASP A 47 22.85 -0.54 -1.22
N GLU A 48 23.23 0.41 -0.35
CA GLU A 48 22.55 0.65 0.93
C GLU A 48 21.08 1.00 0.71
N LEU A 49 20.80 1.92 -0.22
CA LEU A 49 19.44 2.32 -0.57
C LEU A 49 18.60 1.13 -1.05
N LEU A 50 19.11 0.33 -1.98
CA LEU A 50 18.41 -0.85 -2.50
C LEU A 50 18.19 -1.93 -1.44
N SER A 51 19.15 -2.12 -0.54
CA SER A 51 19.00 -3.04 0.59
C SER A 51 17.88 -2.59 1.53
N ARG A 52 17.81 -1.30 1.84
CA ARG A 52 16.76 -0.71 2.69
C ARG A 52 15.38 -0.82 2.03
N ALA A 53 15.28 -0.51 0.74
CA ALA A 53 14.03 -0.61 -0.01
C ALA A 53 13.47 -2.04 0.03
N ARG A 54 14.30 -3.05 -0.25
CA ARG A 54 13.89 -4.47 -0.16
C ARG A 54 13.44 -4.88 1.24
N ALA A 55 14.10 -4.39 2.28
CA ALA A 55 13.70 -4.68 3.66
C ALA A 55 12.34 -4.08 4.00
N ILE A 56 12.06 -2.86 3.53
CA ILE A 56 10.77 -2.19 3.71
C ILE A 56 9.68 -2.93 2.93
N ASP A 57 9.93 -3.32 1.68
CA ASP A 57 8.97 -4.09 0.88
C ASP A 57 8.63 -5.43 1.55
N ALA A 58 9.63 -6.12 2.09
CA ALA A 58 9.43 -7.37 2.83
C ALA A 58 8.59 -7.16 4.10
N ASP A 59 8.84 -6.09 4.87
CA ASP A 59 8.05 -5.75 6.06
C ASP A 59 6.59 -5.42 5.72
N ILE A 60 6.37 -4.63 4.67
CA ILE A 60 5.03 -4.28 4.21
C ILE A 60 4.27 -5.54 3.79
N ASN A 61 4.89 -6.39 2.97
CA ASN A 61 4.27 -7.64 2.52
C ASN A 61 3.92 -8.56 3.69
N HIS A 62 4.85 -8.72 4.65
CA HIS A 62 4.60 -9.50 5.85
C HIS A 62 3.42 -8.96 6.66
N ARG A 63 3.32 -7.63 6.83
CA ARG A 63 2.19 -7.00 7.54
C ARG A 63 0.87 -7.16 6.79
N MET A 64 0.88 -7.14 5.46
CA MET A 64 -0.33 -7.40 4.66
C MET A 64 -0.81 -8.84 4.81
N GLU A 65 0.08 -9.83 4.82
CA GLU A 65 -0.25 -11.24 5.06
C GLU A 65 -0.92 -11.45 6.43
N LEU A 66 -0.45 -10.74 7.47
CA LEU A 66 -1.06 -10.79 8.81
C LEU A 66 -2.45 -10.16 8.87
N VAL A 67 -2.72 -9.14 8.05
CA VAL A 67 -4.05 -8.49 7.95
C VAL A 67 -5.02 -9.33 7.11
N GLU A 68 -4.54 -10.13 6.16
CA GLU A 68 -5.36 -11.12 5.46
C GLU A 68 -5.72 -12.31 6.35
N TYR A 69 -4.81 -12.77 7.21
CA TYR A 69 -5.07 -13.85 8.18
C TYR A 69 -6.14 -13.47 9.23
N ASP A 70 -6.16 -12.23 9.70
CA ASP A 70 -7.17 -11.74 10.67
C ASP A 70 -8.58 -11.58 10.06
N ARG A 71 -8.72 -11.62 8.73
CA ARG A 71 -10.01 -11.57 8.03
C ARG A 71 -10.68 -12.92 7.79
N ASP A 72 -10.03 -14.02 8.12
CA ASP A 72 -10.66 -15.35 8.16
C ASP A 72 -10.84 -15.82 9.62
N PRO A 73 -12.01 -15.56 10.25
CA PRO A 73 -12.44 -16.46 11.30
C PRO A 73 -12.75 -17.77 10.60
N GLN A 74 -11.90 -18.78 10.73
CA GLN A 74 -12.29 -20.16 10.46
C GLN A 74 -13.62 -20.39 11.20
N THR A 75 -14.73 -20.34 10.48
CA THR A 75 -15.54 -21.51 10.10
C THR A 75 -15.19 -22.78 10.87
N GLY A 76 -15.16 -22.68 12.19
CA GLY A 76 -15.47 -23.80 13.06
C GLY A 76 -16.96 -24.10 12.91
N LEU A 77 -17.30 -25.39 13.01
CA LEU A 77 -18.60 -26.00 12.77
C LEU A 77 -18.77 -26.50 11.33
N ASN A 78 -18.59 -27.81 11.19
CA ASN A 78 -19.31 -28.58 10.18
C ASN A 78 -20.83 -28.38 10.34
N ASP A 79 -21.65 -28.83 9.37
CA ASP A 79 -23.12 -28.74 9.38
C ASP A 79 -23.83 -29.35 10.62
N HIS A 80 -23.05 -29.88 11.57
CA HIS A 80 -23.48 -30.45 12.85
C HIS A 80 -23.04 -29.66 14.07
N GLY A 81 -22.43 -28.48 13.93
CA GLY A 81 -22.09 -27.66 15.09
C GLY A 81 -20.94 -28.21 15.93
N VAL A 82 -19.95 -28.90 15.32
CA VAL A 82 -18.77 -29.38 16.04
C VAL A 82 -17.50 -28.74 15.48
N PRO A 83 -16.61 -28.18 16.34
CA PRO A 83 -15.29 -27.72 15.91
C PRO A 83 -14.45 -28.92 15.45
N LEU A 84 -13.67 -28.73 14.38
CA LEU A 84 -12.66 -29.71 13.95
C LEU A 84 -11.53 -29.82 14.98
#